data_AF-A0A352QNT0-F1
#
_entry.id   AF-A0A352QNT0-F1
#
_cell.length_a   1.000
_cell.length_b   1.000
_cell.length_c   1.000
_cell.angle_alpha   90.00
_cell.angle_beta   90.00
_cell.angle_gamma   90.00
#
_symmetry.space_group_name_H-M   'P 1'
#
loop_
_entity.id
_entity.type
_entity.pdbx_description
1 polymer ?
#
loop_
_entity_poly.entity_id
_entity_poly.type
_entity_poly.pdbx_seq_one_letter_code
_entity_poly.pdbx_strand_id
1 'polypeptide(L)'
;MPAEAAAPTLPVEPLLPRLADLPAAERATLPPLKLSMHVFADEPAQRFVILDGRRQGEGASPASGVVIEEIRRDGVVLSANGRRLLLPRP
;
A
#
# COMPACT_ATOMS: atom_id res chain seq x y z
N MET A 1 -12.37 33.48 -14.52
CA MET A 1 -11.19 32.69 -14.11
C MET A 1 -10.78 33.19 -12.72
N PRO A 2 -10.51 32.31 -11.75
CA PRO A 2 -9.28 31.51 -11.80
C PRO A 2 -9.54 30.04 -12.12
N ALA A 3 -8.61 29.48 -12.89
CA ALA A 3 -8.38 28.06 -12.96
C ALA A 3 -7.73 27.64 -11.64
N GLU A 4 -8.45 26.88 -10.82
CA GLU A 4 -7.81 26.09 -9.78
C GLU A 4 -7.51 24.72 -10.39
N ALA A 5 -6.25 24.60 -10.78
CA ALA A 5 -5.48 23.39 -11.09
C ALA A 5 -6.29 22.10 -11.31
N ALA A 6 -6.24 21.63 -12.55
CA ALA A 6 -6.36 20.22 -12.88
C ALA A 6 -5.42 19.40 -11.99
N ALA A 7 -5.93 18.80 -10.92
CA ALA A 7 -5.33 17.61 -10.36
C ALA A 7 -5.73 16.47 -11.31
N PRO A 8 -4.79 15.69 -11.85
CA PRO A 8 -5.12 14.60 -12.75
C PRO A 8 -6.07 13.67 -12.00
N THR A 9 -7.25 13.45 -12.58
CA THR A 9 -8.18 12.42 -12.13
C THR A 9 -7.50 11.08 -12.35
N LEU A 10 -6.69 10.68 -11.39
CA LEU A 10 -6.23 9.31 -11.22
C LEU A 10 -7.50 8.44 -11.16
N PRO A 11 -7.52 7.26 -11.81
CA PRO A 11 -8.72 6.43 -11.85
C PRO A 11 -9.27 6.25 -10.43
N VAL A 12 -10.56 6.54 -10.26
CA VAL A 12 -11.31 6.20 -9.05
C VAL A 12 -11.43 4.68 -9.02
N GLU A 13 -10.33 4.01 -8.68
CA GLU A 13 -10.36 2.68 -8.09
C GLU A 13 -10.83 2.86 -6.64
N PRO A 14 -11.63 1.93 -6.09
CA PRO A 14 -12.39 2.12 -4.86
C PRO A 14 -11.49 2.73 -3.79
N LEU A 15 -11.93 3.84 -3.19
CA LEU A 15 -11.19 4.68 -2.22
C LEU A 15 -10.74 3.88 -0.98
N LEU A 16 -9.79 2.96 -1.16
CA LEU A 16 -9.09 2.34 -0.07
C LEU A 16 -8.26 3.45 0.58
N PRO A 17 -8.42 3.69 1.89
CA PRO A 17 -7.61 4.66 2.58
C PRO A 17 -6.14 4.33 2.37
N ARG A 18 -5.35 5.34 2.02
CA ARG A 18 -3.91 5.14 1.86
C ARG A 18 -3.30 4.98 3.25
N LEU A 19 -2.31 4.11 3.39
CA LEU A 19 -1.60 3.98 4.67
C LEU A 19 -1.02 5.33 5.15
N ALA A 20 -0.57 6.16 4.21
CA ALA A 20 -0.04 7.49 4.49
C ALA A 20 -1.12 8.50 4.96
N ASP A 21 -2.38 8.25 4.61
CA ASP A 21 -3.54 9.08 4.96
C ASP A 21 -4.13 8.72 6.33
N LEU A 22 -3.70 7.59 6.90
CA LEU A 22 -4.17 7.18 8.22
C LEU A 22 -3.78 8.20 9.30
N PRO A 23 -4.68 8.43 10.28
CA PRO A 23 -4.37 9.24 11.44
C PRO A 23 -3.18 8.65 12.21
N ALA A 24 -2.41 9.53 12.85
CA ALA A 24 -1.20 9.14 13.58
C ALA A 24 -1.46 8.03 14.62
N ALA A 25 -2.66 7.99 15.23
CA ALA A 25 -3.06 6.93 16.14
C ALA A 25 -3.08 5.54 15.47
N GLU A 26 -3.69 5.41 14.29
CA GLU A 26 -3.71 4.15 13.53
C GLU A 26 -2.30 3.80 13.03
N ARG A 27 -1.54 4.78 12.52
CA ARG A 27 -0.15 4.54 12.11
C ARG A 27 0.76 4.18 13.27
N ALA A 28 0.47 4.61 14.50
CA ALA A 28 1.25 4.28 15.69
C ALA A 28 0.99 2.85 16.19
N THR A 29 -0.20 2.29 15.93
CA THR A 29 -0.45 0.86 16.17
C THR A 29 0.26 0.00 15.13
N LEU A 30 0.53 0.56 13.95
CA LEU A 30 1.24 -0.13 12.89
C LEU A 30 2.75 0.05 13.10
N PRO A 31 3.53 -1.03 12.95
CA PRO A 31 4.97 -0.90 12.92
C PRO A 31 5.39 -0.06 11.70
N PRO A 32 6.63 0.44 11.66
CA PRO A 32 7.12 1.24 10.54
C PRO A 32 7.09 0.43 9.23
N LEU A 33 6.00 0.55 8.46
CA LEU A 33 5.84 -0.08 7.15
C LEU A 33 6.52 0.78 6.10
N LYS A 34 7.86 0.76 6.10
CA LYS A 34 8.66 1.46 5.10
C LYS A 34 8.73 0.63 3.83
N LEU A 35 7.91 0.99 2.84
CA LEU A 35 8.00 0.42 1.50
C LEU A 35 9.25 0.97 0.81
N SER A 36 10.31 0.18 0.80
CA SER A 36 11.57 0.56 0.14
C SER A 36 11.56 0.25 -1.34
N MET A 37 10.89 -0.84 -1.73
CA MET A 37 10.86 -1.28 -3.12
C MET A 37 9.54 -1.98 -3.42
N HIS A 38 9.02 -1.75 -4.61
CA HIS A 38 7.83 -2.42 -5.11
C HIS A 38 8.17 -3.01 -6.48
N VAL A 39 8.04 -4.33 -6.59
CA VAL A 39 8.24 -5.05 -7.84
C VAL A 39 6.91 -5.69 -8.21
N PHE A 40 6.28 -5.10 -9.22
CA PHE A 40 5.13 -5.68 -9.89
C PHE A 40 5.62 -6.45 -11.11
N ALA A 41 5.09 -7.66 -11.29
CA ALA A 41 5.29 -8.53 -12.43
C ALA A 41 3.94 -9.06 -12.89
N ASP A 42 3.82 -9.46 -14.16
CA ASP A 42 2.60 -10.09 -14.66
C ASP A 42 2.29 -11.37 -13.87
N GLU A 43 3.34 -12.14 -13.60
CA GLU A 43 3.28 -13.40 -12.87
C GLU A 43 3.26 -13.17 -11.34
N PRO A 44 2.21 -13.60 -10.61
CA PRO A 44 2.04 -13.32 -9.18
C PRO A 44 3.18 -13.88 -8.31
N ALA A 45 3.78 -15.00 -8.73
CA ALA A 45 4.94 -15.58 -8.05
C ALA A 45 6.19 -14.68 -8.08
N GLN A 46 6.27 -13.78 -9.07
CA GLN A 46 7.35 -12.81 -9.22
C GLN A 46 7.03 -11.45 -8.60
N ARG A 47 5.82 -11.25 -8.06
CA ARG A 47 5.42 -10.02 -7.37
C ARG A 47 5.95 -10.03 -5.95
N PHE A 48 6.68 -8.98 -5.59
CA PHE A 48 7.15 -8.82 -4.23
C PHE A 48 7.44 -7.35 -3.91
N VAL A 49 7.41 -7.04 -2.64
CA VAL A 49 7.71 -5.73 -2.11
C VAL A 49 8.74 -5.86 -1.01
N ILE A 50 9.54 -4.82 -0.82
CA ILE A 50 10.47 -4.72 0.31
C ILE A 50 9.82 -3.80 1.34
N LEU A 51 9.35 -4.38 2.43
CA LEU A 51 8.79 -3.68 3.59
C LEU A 51 9.74 -3.83 4.76
N ASP A 52 10.18 -2.70 5.32
CA ASP A 52 11.13 -2.67 6.44
C ASP A 52 12.44 -3.44 6.15
N GLY A 53 12.88 -3.44 4.88
CA GLY A 53 14.07 -4.18 4.45
C GLY A 53 13.85 -5.69 4.27
N ARG A 54 12.63 -6.20 4.46
CA ARG A 54 12.27 -7.61 4.25
C ARG A 54 11.44 -7.78 2.99
N ARG A 55 11.71 -8.84 2.23
CA ARG A 55 10.95 -9.20 1.03
C ARG A 55 9.64 -9.89 1.41
N GLN A 56 8.54 -9.30 0.97
CA GLN A 56 7.18 -9.75 1.22
C GLN A 56 6.46 -9.96 -0.10
N GLY A 57 5.80 -11.09 -0.26
CA GLY A 57 4.94 -11.38 -1.41
C GLY A 57 3.46 -11.14 -1.08
N GLU A 58 2.60 -11.42 -2.06
CA GLU A 58 1.16 -11.53 -1.84
C GLU A 58 0.86 -12.62 -0.78
N GLY A 59 -0.06 -12.33 0.14
CA GLY A 59 -0.37 -13.19 1.30
C GLY A 59 0.65 -13.12 2.45
N ALA A 60 1.76 -12.41 2.30
CA ALA A 60 2.77 -12.32 3.35
C ALA A 60 2.39 -11.31 4.43
N SER A 61 2.71 -11.62 5.68
CA SER A 61 2.50 -10.74 6.83
C SER A 61 3.82 -10.07 7.26
N PRO A 62 4.14 -8.83 6.78
CA PRO A 62 5.35 -8.13 7.20
C PRO A 62 5.43 -7.88 8.70
N ALA A 63 4.26 -7.73 9.33
CA ALA A 63 4.19 -7.41 10.73
C ALA A 63 2.89 -7.88 11.38
N SER A 64 2.86 -7.85 12.72
CA SER A 64 1.67 -8.25 13.47
C SER A 64 0.51 -7.31 13.14
N GLY A 65 -0.62 -7.89 12.72
CA GLY A 65 -1.79 -7.13 12.29
C GLY A 65 -1.67 -6.52 10.90
N VAL A 66 -0.62 -6.83 10.13
CA VAL A 66 -0.45 -6.38 8.74
C VAL A 66 -0.27 -7.58 7.81
N VAL A 67 -1.12 -7.68 6.80
CA VAL A 67 -1.09 -8.75 5.79
C VAL A 67 -1.14 -8.13 4.41
N ILE A 68 -0.29 -8.57 3.49
CA ILE A 68 -0.39 -8.17 2.09
C ILE A 68 -1.51 -8.99 1.46
N GLU A 69 -2.60 -8.33 1.07
CA GLU A 69 -3.71 -9.00 0.40
C GLU A 69 -3.38 -9.17 -1.08
N GLU A 70 -2.89 -8.11 -1.74
CA GLU A 70 -2.66 -8.10 -3.19
C GLU A 70 -1.55 -7.10 -3.57
N ILE A 71 -0.68 -7.46 -4.50
CA ILE A 71 0.35 -6.57 -5.06
C ILE A 71 -0.11 -6.19 -6.47
N ARG A 72 -0.55 -4.95 -6.61
CA ARG A 72 -1.06 -4.41 -7.88
C ARG A 72 -0.04 -3.49 -8.52
N ARG A 73 -0.18 -3.25 -9.82
CA ARG A 73 0.62 -2.27 -10.56
C ARG A 73 0.55 -0.85 -10.00
N ASP A 74 -0.60 -0.49 -9.41
CA ASP A 74 -0.83 0.84 -8.83
C ASP A 74 -0.25 0.99 -7.42
N GLY A 75 -0.07 -0.13 -6.71
CA GLY A 75 0.43 -0.19 -5.34
C GLY A 75 0.12 -1.53 -4.68
N VAL A 76 0.34 -1.60 -3.38
CA VAL A 76 0.15 -2.81 -2.58
C VAL A 76 -1.09 -2.67 -1.73
N VAL A 77 -2.06 -3.58 -1.90
CA VAL A 77 -3.20 -3.71 -0.99
C VAL A 77 -2.74 -4.52 0.21
N LEU A 78 -2.83 -3.92 1.40
CA LEU A 78 -2.50 -4.57 2.65
C LEU A 78 -3.65 -4.40 3.64
N SER A 79 -3.93 -5.46 4.39
CA SER A 79 -4.87 -5.44 5.50
C SER A 79 -4.13 -5.10 6.79
N ALA A 80 -4.51 -4.01 7.43
CA ALA A 80 -3.97 -3.52 8.68
C ALA A 80 -5.10 -3.48 9.73
N ASN A 81 -4.97 -4.19 10.85
CA ASN A 81 -6.03 -4.32 11.87
C ASN A 81 -7.41 -4.73 11.29
N GLY A 82 -7.43 -5.56 10.24
CA GLY A 82 -8.67 -5.96 9.56
C GLY A 82 -9.27 -4.92 8.62
N ARG A 83 -8.60 -3.78 8.39
CA ARG A 83 -8.96 -2.80 7.37
C ARG A 83 -8.03 -2.92 6.17
N ARG A 84 -8.60 -2.97 4.97
CA ARG A 84 -7.83 -2.92 3.72
C ARG A 84 -7.37 -1.50 3.43
N LEU A 85 -6.08 -1.34 3.21
CA LEU A 85 -5.40 -0.10 2.91
C LEU A 85 -4.61 -0.26 1.63
N LEU A 86 -4.49 0.84 0.88
CA LEU A 86 -3.64 0.90 -0.29
C LEU A 86 -2.32 1.56 0.09
N LEU A 87 -1.22 0.89 -0.20
CA LEU A 87 0.11 1.46 -0.13
C LEU A 87 0.56 1.81 -1.54
N PRO A 88 0.42 3.08 -1.97
CA PRO A 88 0.89 3.49 -3.28
C PRO A 88 2.40 3.24 -3.37
N ARG A 89 2.85 2.88 -4.58
CA ARG A 89 4.28 2.82 -4.85
C ARG A 89 4.93 4.20 -4.62
N PRO A 90 6.14 4.27 -4.05
CA PRO A 90 6.86 5.53 -3.90
C PRO A 90 7.27 6.11 -5.26
#